data_AF-A0AAN2C8X6-F1
#
_entry.id   AF-A0AAN2C8X6-F1
#
_cell.length_a   1.000
_cell.length_b   1.000
_cell.length_c   1.000
_cell.angle_alpha   90.00
_cell.angle_beta   90.00
_cell.angle_gamma   90.00
#
_symmetry.space_group_name_H-M   'P 1'
#
loop_
_entity.id
_entity.type
_entity.pdbx_description
1 polymer ?
#
loop_
_entity_poly.entity_id
_entity_poly.type
_entity_poly.pdbx_seq_one_letter_code
_entity_poly.pdbx_strand_id
1 'polypeptide(L)'
;MTLAASLAATAIPSAPALADGAASTRNIIIGGAAAALLIINHNRKVHQKYAEYDYRQAQTQAEANNAEAAYESERSAYNHQVAINASYKHEVAIQHQEVLRLRHQLAMSERRTQHTASTGSTASGPLVASARLSRPADGTKVATTTYGWGRL
;
A
#
# COMPACT_ATOMS: atom_id res chain seq x y z
N MET A 1 35.66 43.94 21.46
CA MET A 1 36.75 44.68 20.80
C MET A 1 38.05 44.44 21.54
N THR A 2 38.99 43.67 21.00
CA THR A 2 40.46 43.94 21.06
C THR A 2 41.19 42.83 20.31
N LEU A 3 41.37 43.09 19.02
CA LEU A 3 42.01 42.23 18.04
C LEU A 3 43.31 42.94 17.67
N ALA A 4 44.37 42.83 18.49
CA ALA A 4 45.60 43.61 18.25
C ALA A 4 46.90 43.13 18.90
N ALA A 5 46.92 42.10 19.77
CA ALA A 5 48.12 41.82 20.58
C ALA A 5 48.98 40.62 20.13
N SER A 6 48.51 39.77 19.21
CA SER A 6 49.28 38.59 18.77
C SER A 6 50.09 38.79 17.47
N LEU A 7 50.02 39.97 16.85
CA LEU A 7 50.76 40.30 15.61
C LEU A 7 52.10 41.02 15.88
N ALA A 8 52.65 40.90 17.09
CA ALA A 8 53.94 41.52 17.45
C ALA A 8 55.11 40.52 17.48
N ALA A 9 54.88 39.22 17.26
CA ALA A 9 55.96 38.24 17.14
C ALA A 9 56.62 38.20 15.74
N THR A 10 56.22 39.09 14.83
CA THR A 10 56.73 39.15 13.44
C THR A 10 57.83 40.19 13.23
N ALA A 11 58.33 40.83 14.29
CA ALA A 11 59.31 41.90 14.19
C ALA A 11 60.61 41.60 14.95
N ILE A 12 61.44 40.69 14.40
CA ILE A 12 62.90 40.85 14.45
C ILE A 12 63.48 40.47 13.07
N PRO A 13 64.12 41.41 12.36
CA PRO A 13 64.97 41.13 11.22
C PRO A 13 66.41 40.93 11.71
N SER A 14 67.03 39.79 11.37
CA SER A 14 68.48 39.64 11.47
C SER A 14 69.05 39.10 10.17
N ALA A 15 70.03 39.86 9.68
CA ALA A 15 70.83 39.78 8.46
C ALA A 15 71.31 38.37 8.03
N PRO A 16 71.79 38.22 6.78
CA PRO A 16 71.39 37.10 5.97
C PRO A 16 72.40 35.93 6.03
N ALA A 17 71.92 34.74 6.37
CA ALA A 17 72.62 33.50 6.04
C ALA A 17 72.43 33.22 4.53
N LEU A 18 73.17 33.94 3.68
CA LEU A 18 72.96 34.06 2.22
C LEU A 18 73.18 32.78 1.38
N ALA A 19 73.36 31.62 1.99
CA ALA A 19 73.42 30.36 1.25
C ALA A 19 72.41 29.30 1.72
N ASP A 20 72.03 29.29 3.00
CA ASP A 20 71.14 28.26 3.58
C ASP A 20 69.74 28.79 3.95
N GLY A 21 69.61 30.11 4.12
CA GLY A 21 68.32 30.75 4.46
C GLY A 21 67.29 30.73 3.32
N ALA A 22 67.74 30.79 2.06
CA ALA A 22 66.83 30.75 0.90
C ALA A 22 66.23 29.35 0.67
N ALA A 23 67.01 28.29 0.94
CA ALA A 23 66.53 26.92 0.91
C ALA A 23 65.58 26.64 2.09
N SER A 24 65.94 27.08 3.30
CA SER A 24 65.10 26.96 4.50
C SER A 24 63.76 27.71 4.36
N THR A 25 63.77 28.96 3.89
CA THR A 25 62.54 29.73 3.70
C THR A 25 61.66 29.14 2.60
N ARG A 26 62.28 28.61 1.52
CA ARG A 26 61.54 27.91 0.47
C ARG A 26 60.94 26.59 0.98
N ASN A 27 61.64 25.84 1.83
CA ASN A 27 61.11 24.63 2.47
C ASN A 27 60.03 24.93 3.52
N ILE A 28 60.10 26.06 4.22
CA ILE A 28 59.06 26.50 5.17
C ILE A 28 57.82 26.98 4.41
N ILE A 29 57.97 27.73 3.32
CA ILE A 29 56.84 28.19 2.50
C ILE A 29 56.20 27.00 1.76
N ILE A 30 57.00 26.13 1.12
CA ILE A 30 56.51 24.93 0.44
C ILE A 30 55.92 23.94 1.45
N GLY A 31 56.59 23.72 2.58
CA GLY A 31 56.14 22.83 3.65
C GLY A 31 54.87 23.35 4.34
N GLY A 32 54.77 24.66 4.56
CA GLY A 32 53.58 25.31 5.11
C GLY A 32 52.40 25.26 4.16
N ALA A 33 52.62 25.50 2.86
CA ALA A 33 51.58 25.36 1.83
C ALA A 33 51.12 23.90 1.69
N ALA A 34 52.04 22.93 1.71
CA ALA A 34 51.71 21.52 1.68
C ALA A 34 50.91 21.08 2.92
N ALA A 35 51.30 21.54 4.11
CA ALA A 35 50.56 21.29 5.34
C ALA A 35 49.14 21.88 5.30
N ALA A 36 48.99 23.11 4.79
CA ALA A 36 47.68 23.75 4.63
C ALA A 36 46.76 22.95 3.68
N LEU A 37 47.30 22.45 2.56
CA LEU A 37 46.53 21.63 1.62
C LEU A 37 46.11 20.28 2.23
N LEU A 38 46.97 19.65 3.02
CA LEU A 38 46.63 18.42 3.74
C LEU A 38 45.51 18.66 4.77
N ILE A 39 45.57 19.76 5.51
CA ILE A 39 44.53 20.14 6.48
C ILE A 39 43.20 20.40 5.78
N ILE A 40 43.19 21.15 4.68
CA ILE A 40 41.97 21.44 3.90
C ILE A 40 41.36 20.14 3.36
N ASN A 41 42.18 19.24 2.80
CA ASN A 41 41.72 17.96 2.28
C ASN A 41 41.16 17.06 3.40
N HIS A 42 41.83 17.03 4.55
CA HIS A 42 41.35 16.29 5.72
C HIS A 42 39.99 16.79 6.20
N ASN A 43 39.82 18.10 6.38
CA ASN A 43 38.55 18.69 6.82
C ASN A 43 37.43 18.42 5.81
N ARG A 44 37.72 18.56 4.51
CA ARG A 44 36.76 18.23 3.45
C ARG A 44 36.33 16.77 3.53
N LYS A 45 37.27 15.84 3.72
CA LYS A 45 36.98 14.41 3.82
C LYS A 45 36.17 14.07 5.07
N VAL A 46 36.44 14.73 6.20
CA VAL A 46 35.67 14.56 7.44
C VAL A 46 34.23 15.01 7.25
N HIS A 47 33.99 16.19 6.66
CA HIS A 47 32.64 16.67 6.37
C HIS A 47 31.90 15.78 5.36
N GLN A 48 32.60 15.30 4.32
CA GLN A 48 32.04 14.34 3.38
C GLN A 48 31.62 13.05 4.09
N LYS A 49 32.42 12.57 5.06
CA LYS A 49 32.07 11.38 5.83
C LYS A 49 30.83 11.59 6.69
N TYR A 50 30.70 12.72 7.37
CA TYR A 50 29.48 13.01 8.14
C TYR A 50 28.24 13.07 7.25
N ALA A 51 28.31 13.76 6.12
CA ALA A 51 27.21 13.80 5.16
C ALA A 51 26.84 12.41 4.62
N GLU A 52 27.84 11.54 4.41
CA GLU A 52 27.62 10.15 4.01
C GLU A 52 26.94 9.32 5.11
N TYR A 53 27.32 9.50 6.38
CA TYR A 53 26.68 8.82 7.51
C TYR A 53 25.22 9.24 7.67
N ASP A 54 24.93 10.54 7.60
CA ASP A 54 23.57 11.05 7.71
C ASP A 54 22.68 10.49 6.58
N TYR A 55 23.20 10.46 5.35
CA TYR A 55 22.50 9.89 4.21
C TYR A 55 22.22 8.40 4.39
N ARG A 56 23.22 7.62 4.82
CA ARG A 56 23.04 6.17 5.08
C ARG A 56 22.03 5.92 6.19
N GLN A 57 22.07 6.72 7.26
CA GLN A 57 21.13 6.58 8.36
C GLN A 57 19.69 6.88 7.91
N ALA A 58 19.50 7.97 7.17
CA ALA A 58 18.20 8.30 6.58
C ALA A 58 17.71 7.22 5.61
N GLN A 59 18.61 6.64 4.81
CA GLN A 59 18.28 5.55 3.90
C GLN A 59 17.85 4.29 4.65
N THR A 60 18.60 3.87 5.68
CA THR A 60 18.23 2.69 6.48
C THR A 60 16.90 2.90 7.21
N GLN A 61 16.63 4.11 7.72
CA GLN A 61 15.34 4.43 8.33
C GLN A 61 14.21 4.39 7.30
N ALA A 62 14.41 4.94 6.11
CA ALA A 62 13.43 4.89 5.04
C ALA A 62 13.15 3.45 4.59
N GLU A 63 14.17 2.62 4.46
CA GLU A 63 14.04 1.19 4.13
C GLU A 63 13.26 0.44 5.22
N ALA A 64 13.57 0.67 6.49
CA ALA A 64 12.84 0.06 7.61
C ALA A 64 11.36 0.49 7.63
N ASN A 65 11.08 1.79 7.49
CA ASN A 65 9.72 2.32 7.47
C ASN A 65 8.93 1.78 6.27
N ASN A 66 9.55 1.68 5.10
CA ASN A 66 8.91 1.12 3.91
C ASN A 66 8.60 -0.37 4.07
N ALA A 67 9.51 -1.12 4.71
CA ALA A 67 9.28 -2.54 5.01
C ALA A 67 8.12 -2.71 5.99
N GLU A 68 8.08 -1.93 7.07
CA GLU A 68 6.99 -1.95 8.05
C GLU A 68 5.64 -1.60 7.40
N ALA A 69 5.59 -0.52 6.62
CA ALA A 69 4.38 -0.13 5.89
C ALA A 69 3.89 -1.22 4.93
N ALA A 70 4.81 -1.92 4.25
CA ALA A 70 4.46 -3.04 3.39
C ALA A 70 3.84 -4.20 4.19
N TYR A 71 4.43 -4.59 5.32
CA TYR A 71 3.89 -5.64 6.19
C TYR A 71 2.53 -5.27 6.78
N GLU A 72 2.34 -4.02 7.20
CA GLU A 72 1.05 -3.53 7.69
C GLU A 72 -0.02 -3.55 6.60
N SER A 73 0.34 -3.16 5.38
CA SER A 73 -0.57 -3.21 4.23
C SER A 73 -1.05 -4.63 3.95
N GLU A 74 -0.15 -5.61 3.97
CA GLU A 74 -0.48 -7.02 3.75
C GLU A 74 -1.38 -7.56 4.86
N ARG A 75 -1.03 -7.26 6.13
CA ARG A 75 -1.83 -7.67 7.29
C ARG A 75 -3.24 -7.09 7.25
N SER A 76 -3.38 -5.81 6.89
CA SER A 76 -4.68 -5.16 6.78
C SER A 76 -5.53 -5.77 5.65
N ALA A 77 -4.91 -6.08 4.51
CA ALA A 77 -5.58 -6.76 3.40
C ALA A 77 -6.07 -8.16 3.80
N TYR A 78 -5.26 -8.92 4.53
CA TYR A 78 -5.66 -10.23 5.04
C TYR A 78 -6.84 -10.12 6.02
N ASN A 79 -6.75 -9.22 7.00
CA ASN A 79 -7.84 -8.99 7.95
C ASN A 79 -9.14 -8.59 7.25
N HIS A 80 -9.05 -7.77 6.21
CA HIS A 80 -10.19 -7.38 5.40
C HIS A 80 -10.82 -8.58 4.67
N GLN A 81 -10.01 -9.46 4.08
CA GLN A 81 -10.50 -10.68 3.43
C GLN A 81 -11.16 -11.63 4.45
N VAL A 82 -10.60 -11.76 5.65
CA VAL A 82 -11.22 -12.56 6.73
C VAL A 82 -12.58 -11.99 7.12
N ALA A 83 -12.70 -10.67 7.26
CA ALA A 83 -13.97 -10.01 7.57
C ALA A 83 -15.03 -10.24 6.49
N ILE A 84 -14.66 -10.11 5.20
CA ILE A 84 -15.56 -10.40 4.08
C ILE A 84 -16.00 -11.86 4.08
N ASN A 85 -15.07 -12.80 4.32
CA ASN A 85 -15.42 -14.22 4.37
C ASN A 85 -16.37 -14.53 5.54
N ALA A 86 -16.21 -13.85 6.68
CA ALA A 86 -17.09 -14.00 7.82
C ALA A 86 -18.50 -13.47 7.52
N SER A 87 -18.62 -12.29 6.91
CA SER A 87 -19.91 -11.73 6.50
C SER A 87 -20.60 -12.61 5.45
N TYR A 88 -19.85 -13.10 4.46
CA TYR A 88 -20.38 -14.01 3.45
C TYR A 88 -20.92 -15.32 4.04
N LYS A 89 -20.17 -15.95 4.96
CA LYS A 89 -20.63 -17.16 5.65
C LYS A 89 -21.90 -16.90 6.46
N HIS A 90 -22.00 -15.72 7.09
CA HIS A 90 -23.19 -15.34 7.85
C HIS A 90 -24.43 -15.18 6.95
N GLU A 91 -24.29 -14.48 5.82
CA GLU A 91 -25.37 -14.32 4.84
C GLU A 91 -25.84 -15.66 4.27
N VAL A 92 -24.90 -16.55 3.92
CA VAL A 92 -25.22 -17.91 3.45
C VAL A 92 -25.99 -18.69 4.52
N ALA A 93 -25.61 -18.57 5.79
CA ALA A 93 -26.31 -19.23 6.89
C ALA A 93 -27.75 -18.72 7.04
N ILE A 94 -27.97 -17.40 6.93
CA ILE A 94 -29.31 -16.80 6.95
C ILE A 94 -30.15 -17.31 5.78
N GLN A 95 -29.60 -17.26 4.56
CA GLN A 95 -30.29 -17.77 3.37
C GLN A 95 -30.64 -19.24 3.50
N HIS A 96 -29.73 -20.06 4.06
CA HIS A 96 -29.97 -21.48 4.28
C HIS A 96 -31.14 -21.71 5.25
N GLN A 97 -31.22 -20.93 6.35
CA GLN A 97 -32.34 -20.99 7.29
C GLN A 97 -33.67 -20.64 6.61
N GLU A 98 -33.69 -19.61 5.76
CA GLU A 98 -34.90 -19.20 5.03
C GLU A 98 -35.35 -20.29 4.04
N VAL A 99 -34.42 -20.90 3.30
CA VAL A 99 -34.73 -22.02 2.41
C VAL A 99 -35.33 -23.20 3.16
N LEU A 100 -34.78 -23.55 4.32
CA LEU A 100 -35.32 -24.63 5.16
C LEU A 100 -36.73 -24.30 5.66
N ARG A 101 -36.95 -23.04 6.08
CA ARG A 101 -38.28 -22.56 6.49
C ARG A 101 -39.30 -22.67 5.36
N LEU A 102 -38.95 -22.20 4.16
CA LEU A 102 -39.82 -22.27 2.98
C LEU A 102 -40.10 -23.72 2.57
N ARG A 103 -39.09 -24.60 2.59
CA ARG A 103 -39.27 -26.04 2.34
C ARG A 103 -40.23 -26.68 3.33
N HIS A 104 -40.15 -26.32 4.60
CA HIS A 104 -41.07 -26.82 5.61
C HIS A 104 -42.51 -26.34 5.37
N GLN A 105 -42.69 -25.07 4.98
CA GLN A 105 -44.00 -24.53 4.61
C GLN A 105 -44.62 -25.24 3.39
N LEU A 106 -43.81 -25.51 2.36
CA LEU A 106 -44.25 -26.27 1.19
C LEU A 106 -44.63 -27.71 1.55
N ALA A 107 -43.82 -28.41 2.35
CA ALA A 107 -44.17 -29.76 2.79
C ALA A 107 -45.48 -29.81 3.58
N MET A 108 -45.76 -28.79 4.41
CA MET A 108 -47.03 -28.67 5.14
C MET A 108 -48.21 -28.34 4.23
N SER A 109 -48.03 -27.51 3.20
CA SER A 109 -49.08 -27.19 2.24
C SER A 109 -49.39 -28.38 1.32
N GLU A 110 -48.38 -29.10 0.84
CA GLU A 110 -48.53 -30.33 0.05
C GLU A 110 -49.27 -31.43 0.82
N ARG A 111 -48.95 -31.63 2.10
CA ARG A 111 -49.69 -32.58 2.95
C ARG A 111 -51.16 -32.18 3.11
N ARG A 112 -51.45 -30.88 3.22
CA ARG A 112 -52.83 -30.38 3.34
C ARG A 112 -53.62 -30.61 2.05
N THR A 113 -53.04 -30.32 0.88
CA THR A 113 -53.69 -30.55 -0.41
C THR A 113 -53.92 -32.04 -0.69
N GLN A 114 -52.96 -32.90 -0.34
CA GLN A 114 -53.12 -34.35 -0.46
C GLN A 114 -54.23 -34.90 0.46
N HIS A 115 -54.34 -34.41 1.69
CA HIS A 115 -55.44 -34.82 2.58
C HIS A 115 -56.80 -34.41 2.01
N THR A 116 -56.97 -33.18 1.52
CA THR A 116 -58.21 -32.76 0.85
C THR A 116 -58.51 -33.55 -0.43
N ALA A 117 -57.49 -33.95 -1.20
CA ALA A 117 -57.67 -34.79 -2.38
C ALA A 117 -58.07 -36.24 -2.03
N SER A 118 -57.61 -36.77 -0.89
CA SER A 118 -57.96 -38.13 -0.42
C SER A 118 -59.35 -38.23 0.21
N THR A 119 -59.90 -37.12 0.74
CA THR A 119 -61.30 -37.06 1.21
C THR A 119 -62.28 -36.67 0.10
N GLY A 120 -61.77 -36.15 -1.01
CA GLY A 120 -62.52 -35.79 -2.22
C GLY A 120 -62.32 -36.79 -3.36
N SER A 121 -62.64 -38.06 -3.12
CA SER A 121 -62.93 -38.99 -4.21
C SER A 121 -64.14 -38.46 -5.01
N THR A 122 -64.00 -38.40 -6.34
CA THR A 122 -64.98 -38.01 -7.38
C THR A 122 -65.16 -36.51 -7.70
N ALA A 123 -64.33 -35.97 -8.60
CA ALA A 123 -64.77 -34.93 -9.53
C ALA A 123 -63.90 -34.90 -10.81
N SER A 124 -64.56 -35.08 -11.93
CA SER A 124 -64.05 -35.21 -13.29
C SER A 124 -63.25 -33.99 -13.80
N GLY A 125 -62.12 -34.26 -14.45
CA GLY A 125 -61.65 -33.63 -15.71
C GLY A 125 -61.14 -32.17 -15.70
N PRO A 126 -59.98 -31.87 -16.32
CA PRO A 126 -59.49 -30.50 -16.46
C PRO A 126 -60.10 -29.82 -17.70
N LEU A 127 -60.85 -28.73 -17.51
CA LEU A 127 -61.16 -27.81 -18.60
C LEU A 127 -60.04 -26.76 -18.70
N VAL A 128 -59.09 -27.03 -19.60
CA VAL A 128 -58.08 -26.06 -20.03
C VAL A 128 -58.80 -25.00 -20.88
N ALA A 129 -59.13 -23.86 -20.27
CA ALA A 129 -59.60 -22.69 -21.00
C ALA A 129 -58.40 -22.08 -21.77
N SER A 130 -58.26 -22.45 -23.03
CA SER A 130 -57.39 -21.75 -23.99
C SER A 130 -57.95 -20.35 -24.25
N ALA A 131 -57.56 -19.37 -23.45
CA ALA A 131 -57.75 -17.98 -23.81
C ALA A 131 -56.71 -17.60 -24.89
N ARG A 132 -57.10 -17.78 -26.16
CA ARG A 132 -56.44 -17.11 -27.29
C ARG A 132 -56.71 -15.61 -27.15
N LEU A 133 -55.72 -14.85 -26.67
CA LEU A 133 -55.79 -13.39 -26.73
C LEU A 133 -55.09 -12.90 -27.99
N SER A 134 -55.91 -12.35 -28.88
CA SER A 134 -55.56 -11.70 -30.12
C SER A 134 -54.58 -10.54 -29.91
N ARG A 135 -53.57 -10.50 -30.78
CA ARG A 135 -52.59 -9.40 -30.95
C ARG A 135 -53.29 -8.09 -31.32
N PRO A 136 -52.86 -6.96 -30.71
CA PRO A 136 -52.70 -5.70 -31.44
C PRO A 136 -51.23 -5.27 -31.46
N ALA A 137 -50.85 -4.60 -32.54
CA ALA A 137 -49.54 -4.01 -32.75
C ALA A 137 -49.42 -2.70 -31.96
N ASP A 138 -48.32 -2.52 -31.22
CA ASP A 138 -47.37 -1.42 -31.38
C ASP A 138 -46.53 -1.20 -30.12
N GLY A 139 -45.21 -1.13 -30.34
CA GLY A 139 -44.31 -0.26 -29.59
C GLY A 139 -44.16 -0.46 -28.07
N THR A 140 -43.53 -1.55 -27.65
CA THR A 140 -42.66 -1.50 -26.46
C THR A 140 -41.67 -2.66 -26.52
N LYS A 141 -40.47 -2.40 -27.07
CA LYS A 141 -39.33 -3.30 -26.92
C LYS A 141 -38.87 -3.20 -25.47
N VAL A 142 -39.36 -4.08 -24.61
CA VAL A 142 -38.72 -4.29 -23.30
C VAL A 142 -37.36 -4.92 -23.59
N ALA A 143 -36.30 -4.17 -23.32
CA ALA A 143 -34.94 -4.65 -23.42
C ALA A 143 -34.72 -5.73 -22.35
N THR A 144 -34.74 -6.99 -22.76
CA THR A 144 -34.25 -8.10 -21.94
C THR A 144 -32.73 -7.97 -21.86
N THR A 145 -32.23 -7.31 -20.82
CA THR A 145 -30.80 -7.35 -20.49
C THR A 145 -30.48 -8.72 -19.92
N THR A 146 -30.07 -9.64 -20.80
CA THR A 146 -29.49 -10.92 -20.41
C THR A 146 -28.03 -10.68 -20.05
N TYR A 147 -27.68 -10.75 -18.76
CA TYR A 147 -26.30 -10.91 -18.32
C TYR A 147 -25.90 -12.37 -18.52
N GLY A 148 -25.62 -12.74 -19.77
CA GLY A 148 -25.02 -14.02 -20.11
C GLY A 148 -23.54 -13.98 -19.75
N TRP A 149 -23.18 -14.55 -18.61
CA TRP A 149 -21.79 -14.94 -18.36
C TRP A 149 -21.48 -16.10 -19.31
N GLY A 150 -20.80 -15.79 -20.41
CA GLY A 150 -20.37 -16.75 -21.40
C GLY A 150 -19.63 -17.92 -20.73
N ARG A 151 -19.99 -19.13 -21.16
CA ARG A 151 -19.24 -20.36 -20.90
C ARG A 151 -17.92 -20.31 -21.69
N LEU A 152 -16.86 -20.80 -21.04
CA LEU A 152 -15.55 -21.15 -21.59
C LEU A 152 -15.66 -22.16 -22.74
#